data_AF-A0A542ZTE2-F1
#
_entry.id   AF-A0A542ZTE2-F1
#
_cell.length_a   1.000
_cell.length_b   1.000
_cell.length_c   1.000
_cell.angle_alpha   90.00
_cell.angle_beta   90.00
_cell.angle_gamma   90.00
#
_symmetry.space_group_name_H-M   'P 1'
#
loop_
_entity.id
_entity.type
_entity.pdbx_description
1 polymer ?
#
loop_
_entity_poly.entity_id
_entity_poly.type
_entity_poly.pdbx_seq_one_letter_code
_entity_poly.pdbx_strand_id
1 'polypeptide(L)'
;MTTTRIYRAHLISYPAEACVLHPAERFPEWLHTVSAHWPDGEPVDESQTLATLWGDWKPKGWQPPKDRPDWTFWWPSTDRIYRSRSSAQARVDLLESFGAKAVLVESDLNWRTTKDANTERRNRRAADRIAKHEAAIANIKKEIAG
;
A
#
# COMPACT_ATOMS: atom_id res chain seq x y z
N MET A 1 -17.46 -14.29 -22.55
CA MET A 1 -16.11 -13.72 -22.34
C MET A 1 -15.56 -14.31 -21.05
N THR A 2 -14.39 -14.94 -21.08
CA THR A 2 -13.79 -15.54 -19.88
C THR A 2 -13.10 -14.46 -19.07
N THR A 3 -13.76 -13.97 -18.02
CA THR A 3 -13.16 -12.99 -17.11
C THR A 3 -12.00 -13.64 -16.37
N THR A 4 -10.79 -13.08 -16.53
CA THR A 4 -9.62 -13.56 -15.79
C THR A 4 -9.65 -12.93 -14.41
N ARG A 5 -9.83 -13.74 -13.37
CA ARG A 5 -9.75 -13.29 -11.98
C ARG A 5 -8.29 -13.18 -11.55
N ILE A 6 -7.99 -12.13 -10.82
CA ILE A 6 -6.70 -11.92 -10.16
C ILE A 6 -6.90 -11.77 -8.66
N TYR A 7 -5.91 -12.21 -7.91
CA TYR A 7 -5.93 -12.25 -6.46
C TYR A 7 -4.72 -11.52 -5.89
N ARG A 8 -4.87 -10.88 -4.74
CA ARG A 8 -3.77 -10.23 -4.02
C ARG A 8 -3.97 -10.42 -2.51
N ALA A 9 -2.88 -10.58 -1.77
CA ALA A 9 -2.92 -10.45 -0.31
C ALA A 9 -2.92 -8.96 0.05
N HIS A 10 -3.94 -8.52 0.79
CA HIS A 10 -4.05 -7.16 1.28
C HIS A 10 -3.79 -7.16 2.78
N LEU A 11 -2.82 -6.37 3.21
CA LEU A 11 -2.48 -6.23 4.61
C LEU A 11 -3.45 -5.26 5.29
N ILE A 12 -4.07 -5.70 6.39
CA ILE A 12 -4.94 -4.86 7.23
C ILE A 12 -4.10 -4.17 8.29
N SER A 13 -3.28 -4.93 9.02
CA SER A 13 -2.45 -4.39 10.10
C SER A 13 -1.26 -5.30 10.39
N TYR A 14 -0.22 -4.71 10.95
CA TYR A 14 0.91 -5.44 11.54
C TYR A 14 0.62 -5.80 13.00
N PRO A 15 1.35 -6.73 13.62
CA PRO A 15 1.27 -6.94 15.06
C PRO A 15 1.72 -5.67 15.80
N ALA A 16 1.14 -5.39 16.96
CA ALA A 16 1.40 -4.15 17.71
C ALA A 16 2.87 -3.96 18.11
N GLU A 17 3.62 -5.05 18.22
CA GLU A 17 5.05 -5.06 18.55
C GLU A 17 5.95 -4.80 17.34
N ALA A 18 5.42 -4.92 16.11
CA ALA A 18 6.17 -4.58 14.91
C ALA A 18 6.16 -3.07 14.71
N CYS A 19 7.30 -2.41 14.96
CA CYS A 19 7.54 -1.07 14.45
C CYS A 19 7.43 -1.10 12.93
N VAL A 20 6.41 -0.46 12.38
CA VAL A 20 6.31 -0.23 10.94
C VAL A 20 6.16 1.25 10.68
N LEU A 21 7.15 1.83 10.02
CA LEU A 21 6.99 3.13 9.40
C LEU A 21 5.93 3.01 8.31
N HIS A 22 4.85 3.77 8.47
CA HIS A 22 3.89 3.98 7.39
C HIS A 22 4.64 4.54 6.18
N PRO A 23 4.45 3.97 4.98
CA PRO A 23 4.99 4.56 3.76
C PRO A 23 4.18 5.82 3.45
N ALA A 24 4.53 6.93 4.08
CA ALA A 24 4.15 8.24 3.59
C ALA A 24 4.92 8.46 2.27
N GLU A 25 4.22 8.14 1.18
CA GLU A 25 4.37 8.71 -0.15
C GLU A 25 5.77 8.65 -0.82
N ARG A 26 5.86 7.72 -1.80
CA ARG A 26 6.59 7.87 -3.08
C ARG A 26 8.13 7.91 -3.02
N PHE A 27 8.78 6.79 -3.36
CA PHE A 27 10.20 6.78 -3.74
C PHE A 27 10.39 6.01 -5.05
N PRO A 28 11.09 6.60 -6.06
CA PRO A 28 12.56 6.55 -6.08
C PRO A 28 13.20 7.88 -6.60
N GLU A 29 14.51 8.16 -6.61
CA GLU A 29 15.74 7.35 -6.77
C GLU A 29 16.96 8.00 -6.05
N TRP A 30 17.02 8.10 -4.71
CA TRP A 30 18.27 8.21 -3.92
C TRP A 30 17.89 8.36 -2.44
N LEU A 31 17.80 7.23 -1.73
CA LEU A 31 17.37 7.10 -0.33
C LEU A 31 18.25 7.90 0.65
N HIS A 32 17.84 9.08 1.11
CA HIS A 32 18.49 9.73 2.27
C HIS A 32 17.59 10.37 3.33
N THR A 33 16.27 10.34 3.23
CA THR A 33 15.47 10.86 4.37
C THR A 33 14.14 10.13 4.45
N VAL A 34 14.12 9.07 5.26
CA VAL A 34 12.87 8.49 5.75
C VAL A 34 12.54 9.29 7.00
N SER A 35 11.63 10.26 6.92
CA SER A 35 11.10 10.92 8.10
C SER A 35 10.16 9.96 8.82
N ALA A 36 10.77 9.08 9.62
CA ALA A 36 10.06 8.37 10.65
C ALA A 36 9.50 9.39 11.65
N HIS A 37 8.21 9.28 11.95
CA HIS A 37 7.59 10.03 13.04
C HIS A 37 7.13 8.99 14.06
N TRP A 38 7.53 9.19 15.32
CA TRP A 38 6.94 8.44 16.42
C TRP A 38 5.47 8.85 16.61
N PRO A 39 4.62 8.02 17.25
CA PRO A 39 3.20 8.34 17.47
C PRO A 39 2.94 9.63 18.27
N ASP A 40 3.97 10.17 18.94
CA ASP A 40 3.96 11.38 19.75
C ASP A 40 4.48 12.64 19.01
N GLY A 41 4.94 12.50 17.77
CA GLY A 41 5.30 13.64 16.90
C GLY A 41 6.74 14.14 17.03
N GLU A 42 7.60 13.45 17.77
CA GLU A 42 9.02 13.81 17.86
C GLU A 42 9.77 13.44 16.55
N PRO A 43 10.62 14.35 16.01
CA PRO A 43 11.42 14.07 14.84
C PRO A 43 12.47 13.00 15.14
N VAL A 44 12.57 11.99 14.28
CA VAL A 44 13.62 10.98 14.38
C VAL A 44 14.95 11.58 13.94
N ASP A 45 15.96 11.47 14.81
CA ASP A 45 17.35 11.82 14.53
C ASP A 45 17.88 11.06 13.30
N GLU A 46 18.27 11.81 12.27
CA GLU A 46 18.78 11.30 10.98
C GLU A 46 20.08 10.48 11.12
N SER A 47 20.74 10.51 12.27
CA SER A 47 21.89 9.65 12.58
C SER A 47 21.51 8.17 12.78
N GLN A 48 20.22 7.88 12.98
CA GLN A 48 19.70 6.51 13.04
C GLN A 48 19.57 5.94 11.63
N THR A 49 20.58 5.16 11.22
CA THR A 49 20.53 4.35 9.99
C THR A 49 19.22 3.57 9.89
N LEU A 50 18.73 3.33 8.67
CA LEU A 50 17.52 2.54 8.38
C LEU A 50 17.44 1.20 9.14
N ALA A 51 18.59 0.62 9.50
CA ALA A 51 18.69 -0.56 10.36
C ALA A 51 18.15 -0.34 11.79
N THR A 52 18.32 0.85 12.33
CA THR A 52 17.82 1.28 13.66
C THR A 52 16.30 1.46 13.64
N LEU A 53 15.75 1.94 12.51
CA LEU A 53 14.32 2.20 12.33
C LEU A 53 13.49 0.95 12.04
N TRP A 54 14.07 -0.07 11.41
CA TRP A 54 13.41 -1.36 11.20
C TRP A 54 13.53 -2.32 12.38
N GLY A 55 14.34 -1.97 13.39
CA GLY A 55 14.42 -2.61 14.70
C GLY A 55 14.86 -4.08 14.64
N ASP A 56 15.42 -4.59 15.72
CA ASP A 56 15.68 -6.02 15.91
C ASP A 56 14.40 -6.88 15.97
N TRP A 57 13.24 -6.29 15.62
CA TRP A 57 11.97 -6.94 15.64
C TRP A 57 11.93 -8.04 14.58
N LYS A 58 11.63 -9.24 15.05
CA LYS A 58 11.42 -10.42 14.23
C LYS A 58 10.23 -11.20 14.78
N PRO A 59 9.45 -11.86 13.93
CA PRO A 59 8.37 -12.69 14.40
C PRO A 59 8.93 -13.79 15.30
N LYS A 60 8.16 -14.18 16.32
CA LYS A 60 8.56 -15.22 17.25
C LYS A 60 8.86 -16.52 16.49
N GLY A 61 10.06 -17.06 16.70
CA GLY A 61 10.51 -18.29 16.02
C GLY A 61 11.05 -18.09 14.62
N TRP A 62 11.11 -16.86 14.11
CA TRP A 62 11.81 -16.58 12.86
C TRP A 62 13.31 -16.85 13.03
N GLN A 63 13.87 -17.59 12.07
CA GLN A 63 15.28 -17.84 11.96
C GLN A 63 15.76 -17.34 10.59
N PRO A 64 16.92 -16.66 10.53
CA PRO A 64 17.50 -16.30 9.26
C PRO A 64 17.84 -17.57 8.45
N PRO A 65 17.90 -17.47 7.11
CA PRO A 65 18.40 -18.55 6.27
C PRO A 65 19.79 -19.02 6.72
N LYS A 66 20.05 -20.34 6.64
CA LYS A 66 21.32 -20.95 7.12
C LYS A 66 22.56 -20.34 6.45
N ASP A 67 22.42 -19.89 5.21
CA ASP A 67 23.46 -19.30 4.38
C ASP A 67 23.67 -17.80 4.65
N ARG A 68 22.77 -17.15 5.39
CA ARG A 68 22.79 -15.71 5.70
C ARG A 68 22.30 -15.45 7.14
N PRO A 69 23.05 -15.86 8.17
CA PRO A 69 22.66 -15.69 9.57
C PRO A 69 22.60 -14.22 10.02
N ASP A 70 23.23 -13.32 9.26
CA ASP A 70 23.24 -11.87 9.42
C ASP A 70 22.01 -11.17 8.84
N TRP A 71 21.12 -11.89 8.16
CA TRP A 71 19.96 -11.29 7.53
C TRP A 71 18.97 -10.79 8.59
N THR A 72 18.51 -9.54 8.45
CA THR A 72 17.34 -8.98 9.15
C THR A 72 16.03 -9.54 8.59
N PHE A 73 14.99 -9.64 9.41
CA PHE A 73 13.66 -9.98 8.93
C PHE A 73 13.12 -8.89 7.99
N TRP A 74 12.52 -9.31 6.87
CA TRP A 74 11.79 -8.42 5.96
C TRP A 74 10.37 -8.94 5.76
N TRP A 75 9.39 -8.06 5.89
CA TRP A 75 8.01 -8.40 5.60
C TRP A 75 7.87 -8.83 4.13
N PRO A 76 7.16 -9.94 3.85
CA PRO A 76 6.90 -10.34 2.48
C PRO A 76 6.08 -9.30 1.72
N SER A 77 6.48 -8.97 0.48
CA SER A 77 5.76 -8.00 -0.35
C SER A 77 4.31 -8.41 -0.60
N THR A 78 3.41 -7.44 -0.52
CA THR A 78 1.97 -7.58 -0.77
C THR A 78 1.56 -7.09 -2.16
N ASP A 79 2.47 -6.50 -2.94
CA ASP A 79 2.15 -5.93 -4.27
C ASP A 79 2.00 -6.98 -5.36
N ARG A 80 2.42 -8.22 -5.08
CA ARG A 80 2.32 -9.31 -6.05
C ARG A 80 0.86 -9.67 -6.31
N ILE A 81 0.52 -9.68 -7.59
CA ILE A 81 -0.76 -10.18 -8.11
C ILE A 81 -0.59 -11.66 -8.48
N TYR A 82 -1.57 -12.49 -8.10
CA TYR A 82 -1.60 -13.92 -8.36
C TYR A 82 -2.76 -14.25 -9.30
N ARG A 83 -2.53 -15.20 -10.21
CA ARG A 83 -3.60 -15.79 -11.03
C ARG A 83 -4.32 -16.93 -10.30
N SER A 84 -3.65 -17.56 -9.33
CA SER A 84 -4.22 -18.63 -8.53
C SER A 84 -4.68 -18.10 -7.17
N ARG A 85 -5.92 -18.43 -6.80
CA ARG A 85 -6.48 -18.14 -5.48
C ARG A 85 -5.66 -18.79 -4.37
N SER A 86 -5.27 -20.06 -4.52
CA SER A 86 -4.54 -20.78 -3.48
C SER A 86 -3.13 -20.22 -3.26
N SER A 87 -2.47 -19.75 -4.32
CA SER A 87 -1.15 -19.11 -4.18
C SER A 87 -1.24 -17.75 -3.48
N ALA A 88 -2.31 -16.99 -3.72
CA ALA A 88 -2.55 -15.75 -2.99
C ALA A 88 -2.94 -16.03 -1.54
N GLN A 89 -3.73 -17.07 -1.27
CA GLN A 89 -4.06 -17.50 0.08
C GLN A 89 -2.80 -17.90 0.86
N ALA A 90 -1.90 -18.69 0.26
CA ALA A 90 -0.63 -19.03 0.89
C ALA A 90 0.21 -17.79 1.27
N ARG A 91 0.07 -16.68 0.54
CA ARG A 91 0.70 -15.40 0.91
C ARG A 91 0.03 -14.76 2.12
N VAL A 92 -1.31 -14.79 2.19
CA VAL A 92 -2.06 -14.33 3.36
C VAL A 92 -1.66 -15.15 4.59
N ASP A 93 -1.69 -16.47 4.48
CA ASP A 93 -1.33 -17.39 5.57
C ASP A 93 0.11 -17.16 6.05
N LEU A 94 1.05 -16.89 5.13
CA LEU A 94 2.43 -16.53 5.47
C LEU A 94 2.51 -15.22 6.27
N LEU A 95 1.77 -14.19 5.86
CA LEU A 95 1.74 -12.92 6.59
C LEU A 95 1.14 -13.09 7.99
N GLU A 96 0.05 -13.85 8.10
CA GLU A 96 -0.58 -14.17 9.38
C GLU A 96 0.31 -15.01 10.28
N SER A 97 1.12 -15.91 9.71
CA SER A 97 2.11 -16.70 10.48
C SER A 97 3.18 -15.83 11.15
N PHE A 98 3.42 -14.62 10.63
CA PHE A 98 4.30 -13.61 11.22
C PHE A 98 3.57 -12.64 12.16
N GLY A 99 2.27 -12.87 12.43
CA GLY A 99 1.45 -12.09 13.36
C GLY A 99 0.73 -10.90 12.73
N ALA A 100 0.80 -10.71 11.40
CA ALA A 100 -0.01 -9.71 10.73
C ALA A 100 -1.48 -10.12 10.63
N LYS A 101 -2.35 -9.16 10.31
CA LYS A 101 -3.70 -9.41 9.82
C LYS A 101 -3.74 -9.11 8.33
N ALA A 102 -4.10 -10.08 7.52
CA ALA A 102 -4.19 -9.93 6.07
C ALA A 102 -5.47 -10.58 5.55
N VAL A 103 -5.95 -10.08 4.41
CA VAL A 103 -7.11 -10.64 3.71
C VAL A 103 -6.80 -10.89 2.26
N LEU A 104 -7.48 -11.88 1.70
CA LEU A 104 -7.43 -12.15 0.27
C LEU A 104 -8.42 -11.23 -0.46
N VAL A 105 -7.92 -10.43 -1.40
CA VAL A 105 -8.77 -9.63 -2.29
C VAL A 105 -8.78 -10.22 -3.69
N GLU A 106 -9.95 -10.14 -4.34
CA GLU A 106 -10.21 -10.61 -5.70
C GLU A 106 -10.59 -9.42 -6.59
N SER A 107 -10.14 -9.43 -7.85
CA SER A 107 -10.51 -8.43 -8.83
C SER A 107 -10.62 -9.06 -10.22
N ASP A 108 -11.53 -8.53 -11.04
CA ASP A 108 -11.68 -8.92 -12.42
C ASP A 108 -10.72 -8.15 -13.32
N LEU A 109 -9.87 -8.88 -14.04
CA LEU A 109 -8.91 -8.26 -14.94
C LEU A 109 -9.56 -7.92 -16.28
N ASN A 110 -9.65 -6.63 -16.56
CA ASN A 110 -10.08 -6.12 -17.85
C ASN A 110 -8.89 -5.59 -18.65
N TRP A 111 -8.52 -6.31 -19.71
CA TRP A 111 -7.46 -5.90 -20.62
C TRP A 111 -7.98 -4.85 -21.59
N ARG A 112 -7.35 -3.67 -21.58
CA ARG A 112 -7.65 -2.56 -22.49
C ARG A 112 -6.35 -1.91 -22.94
N THR A 113 -6.40 -1.21 -24.07
CA THR A 113 -5.23 -0.46 -24.53
C THR A 113 -4.93 0.69 -23.56
N THR A 114 -3.67 1.09 -23.48
CA THR A 114 -3.27 2.26 -22.67
C THR A 114 -3.94 3.54 -23.16
N LYS A 115 -4.17 3.65 -24.48
CA LYS A 115 -4.89 4.76 -25.10
C LYS A 115 -6.33 4.85 -24.60
N ASP A 116 -7.07 3.74 -24.61
CA ASP A 116 -8.47 3.72 -24.17
C ASP A 116 -8.57 4.03 -22.67
N ALA A 117 -7.70 3.41 -21.86
CA ALA A 117 -7.61 3.67 -20.43
C ALA A 117 -7.32 5.15 -20.12
N ASN A 118 -6.43 5.78 -20.89
CA ASN A 118 -6.07 7.19 -20.70
C ASN A 118 -7.17 8.14 -21.17
N THR A 119 -7.82 7.84 -22.29
CA THR A 119 -8.98 8.61 -22.77
C THR A 119 -10.10 8.59 -21.72
N GLU A 120 -10.43 7.41 -21.18
CA GLU A 120 -11.46 7.26 -20.15
C GLU A 120 -11.10 8.06 -18.88
N ARG A 121 -9.85 7.96 -18.39
CA ARG A 121 -9.38 8.75 -17.24
C ARG A 121 -9.48 10.25 -17.50
N ARG A 122 -9.12 10.71 -18.70
CA ARG A 122 -9.21 12.13 -19.09
C ARG A 122 -10.66 12.60 -19.08
N ASN A 123 -11.56 11.82 -19.66
CA ASN A 123 -12.99 12.14 -19.72
C ASN A 123 -13.59 12.18 -18.31
N ARG A 124 -13.26 11.21 -17.44
CA ARG A 124 -13.70 11.20 -16.04
C ARG A 124 -13.25 12.45 -15.29
N ARG A 125 -11.96 12.82 -15.38
CA ARG A 125 -11.44 14.05 -14.77
C ARG A 125 -12.09 15.32 -15.33
N ALA A 126 -12.53 15.31 -16.59
CA ALA A 126 -13.25 16.43 -17.17
C ALA A 126 -14.67 16.51 -16.58
N ALA A 127 -15.38 15.39 -16.49
CA ALA A 127 -16.69 15.31 -15.86
C ALA A 127 -16.65 15.74 -14.38
N ASP A 128 -15.68 15.26 -13.61
CA ASP A 128 -15.52 15.64 -12.19
C ASP A 128 -15.29 17.16 -12.03
N ARG A 129 -14.52 17.77 -12.94
CA ARG A 129 -14.29 19.23 -12.96
C ARG A 129 -15.57 19.99 -13.30
N ILE A 130 -16.32 19.53 -14.30
CA ILE A 130 -17.61 20.13 -14.68
C ILE A 130 -18.57 20.07 -13.49
N ALA A 131 -18.74 18.90 -12.86
CA ALA A 131 -19.60 18.72 -11.69
C ALA A 131 -19.22 19.65 -10.53
N LYS A 132 -17.91 19.81 -10.28
CA LYS A 132 -17.41 20.76 -9.28
C LYS A 132 -17.78 22.21 -9.62
N HIS A 133 -17.65 22.62 -10.88
CA HIS A 133 -18.02 23.97 -11.31
C HIS A 133 -19.53 24.20 -11.26
N GLU A 134 -20.35 23.22 -11.65
CA GLU A 134 -21.81 23.30 -11.54
C GLU A 134 -22.27 23.46 -10.08
N ALA A 135 -21.67 22.71 -9.16
CA ALA A 135 -21.93 22.87 -7.73
C ALA A 135 -21.55 24.28 -7.22
N ALA A 136 -20.42 24.81 -7.66
CA ALA A 136 -20.01 26.18 -7.31
C ALA A 136 -20.98 27.23 -7.87
N ILE A 137 -21.41 27.09 -9.13
CA ILE A 137 -22.41 27.97 -9.75
C ILE A 137 -23.74 27.91 -8.99
N ALA A 138 -24.17 26.71 -8.59
CA ALA A 138 -25.41 26.53 -7.83
C ALA A 138 -25.35 27.21 -6.45
N ASN A 139 -24.20 27.16 -5.78
CA ASN A 139 -24.00 27.87 -4.51
C ASN A 139 -24.05 29.39 -4.69
N ILE A 140 -23.34 29.93 -5.69
CA ILE A 140 -23.37 31.37 -6.00
C ILE A 140 -24.81 31.83 -6.33
N LYS A 141 -25.58 31.03 -7.07
CA LYS A 141 -26.98 31.36 -7.37
C LYS A 141 -27.86 31.41 -6.12
N LYS A 142 -27.61 30.53 -5.13
CA LYS A 142 -28.32 30.56 -3.84
C LYS A 142 -27.97 31.82 -3.04
N GLU A 143 -26.71 32.22 -3.03
CA GLU A 143 -26.24 33.45 -2.35
C GLU A 143 -26.84 34.72 -2.96
N ILE A 144 -27.09 34.75 -4.27
CA ILE A 144 -27.71 35.90 -4.94
C ILE A 144 -29.23 35.95 -4.74
N ALA A 145 -29.87 34.79 -4.58
CA ALA A 145 -31.32 34.67 -4.48
C ALA A 145 -31.87 34.76 -3.03
N GLY A 146 -31.00 34.61 -2.03
CA GLY A 146 -31.31 34.80 -0.61
C GLY A 146 -30.92 36.18 -0.13
#